data_AF-X1V7T8-F1
#
_entry.id   AF-X1V7T8-F1
#
_cell.length_a   1.000
_cell.length_b   1.000
_cell.length_c   1.000
_cell.angle_alpha   90.00
_cell.angle_beta   90.00
_cell.angle_gamma   90.00
#
_symmetry.space_group_name_H-M   'P 1'
#
loop_
_entity.id
_entity.type
_entity.pdbx_description
1 polymer ?
#
loop_
_entity_poly.entity_id
_entity_poly.type
_entity_poly.pdbx_seq_one_letter_code
_entity_poly.pdbx_strand_id
1 'polypeptide(L)'
;MKTDNYSEKNREAWNEAASMHRKSRKVDYTVLFKNKNYSMLDTTLLSLLNKMSLSGRTVAQLCCNDGRELLSIVNTTSATGVGFDISDEFIA
;
A
#
# COMPACT_ATOMS: atom_id res chain seq x y z
N MET A 1 -34.78 2.27 -5.88
CA MET A 1 -33.75 3.27 -5.54
C MET A 1 -32.67 3.16 -6.62
N LYS A 2 -32.49 4.17 -7.49
CA LYS A 2 -31.29 4.22 -8.33
C LYS A 2 -30.14 4.46 -7.36
N THR A 3 -29.39 3.43 -7.01
CA THR A 3 -28.09 3.64 -6.39
C THR A 3 -27.24 4.29 -7.46
N ASP A 4 -26.92 5.58 -7.29
CA ASP A 4 -25.79 6.15 -7.98
C ASP A 4 -24.61 5.18 -7.82
N ASN A 5 -23.84 4.96 -8.87
CA ASN A 5 -22.74 4.01 -8.85
C ASN A 5 -21.57 4.60 -8.03
N TYR A 6 -21.75 4.68 -6.71
CA TYR A 6 -20.80 5.29 -5.78
C TYR A 6 -19.45 4.58 -5.80
N SER A 7 -19.44 3.26 -6.03
CA SER A 7 -18.22 2.47 -6.15
C SER A 7 -17.41 2.90 -7.37
N GLU A 8 -18.03 3.03 -8.55
CA GLU A 8 -17.32 3.51 -9.75
C GLU A 8 -16.90 4.97 -9.61
N LYS A 9 -17.76 5.84 -9.07
CA LYS A 9 -17.38 7.25 -8.83
C LYS A 9 -16.19 7.36 -7.87
N ASN A 10 -16.12 6.51 -6.85
CA ASN A 10 -14.98 6.46 -5.94
C ASN A 10 -13.72 5.94 -6.63
N ARG A 11 -13.84 4.91 -7.49
CA ARG A 11 -12.73 4.40 -8.29
C ARG A 11 -12.17 5.49 -9.21
N GLU A 12 -13.03 6.20 -9.93
CA GLU A 12 -12.67 7.33 -10.81
C GLU A 12 -11.94 8.43 -10.02
N ALA A 13 -12.46 8.82 -8.85
CA ALA A 13 -11.83 9.82 -8.00
C ALA A 13 -10.42 9.40 -7.52
N TRP A 14 -10.23 8.12 -7.16
CA TRP A 14 -8.89 7.62 -6.78
C TRP A 14 -7.94 7.48 -7.98
N ASN A 15 -8.46 7.17 -9.17
CA ASN A 15 -7.66 7.21 -10.40
C ASN A 15 -7.11 8.62 -10.67
N GLU A 16 -7.92 9.66 -10.49
CA GLU A 16 -7.47 11.04 -10.59
C GLU A 16 -6.41 11.39 -9.52
N ALA A 17 -6.64 10.96 -8.28
CA ALA A 17 -5.72 11.19 -7.16
C ALA A 17 -4.35 10.52 -7.36
N ALA A 18 -4.29 9.35 -8.00
CA ALA A 18 -3.06 8.59 -8.21
C ALA A 18 -1.97 9.38 -8.95
N SER A 19 -2.35 10.15 -9.97
CA SER A 19 -1.44 11.03 -10.71
C SER A 19 -0.83 12.10 -9.80
N MET A 20 -1.64 12.68 -8.91
CA MET A 20 -1.19 13.70 -7.96
C MET A 20 -0.31 13.12 -6.85
N HIS A 21 -0.60 11.92 -6.36
CA HIS A 21 0.27 11.17 -5.45
C HIS A 21 1.64 10.93 -6.08
N ARG A 22 1.70 10.44 -7.33
CA ARG A 22 2.95 10.25 -8.06
C ARG A 22 3.76 11.54 -8.19
N LYS A 23 3.12 12.66 -8.57
CA LYS A 23 3.78 13.96 -8.77
C LYS A 23 4.29 14.58 -7.47
N SER A 24 3.54 14.42 -6.38
CA SER A 24 3.91 14.98 -5.06
C SER A 24 4.89 14.11 -4.29
N ARG A 25 5.11 12.86 -4.71
CA ARG A 25 6.05 11.94 -4.07
C ARG A 25 7.47 12.49 -4.16
N LYS A 26 8.08 12.72 -3.00
CA LYS A 26 9.44 13.28 -2.88
C LYS A 26 10.54 12.21 -2.89
N VAL A 27 10.16 10.95 -3.04
CA VAL A 27 11.02 9.80 -2.81
C VAL A 27 10.78 8.73 -3.87
N ASP A 28 11.84 8.00 -4.21
CA ASP A 28 11.77 6.87 -5.13
C ASP A 28 11.72 5.55 -4.37
N TYR A 29 10.55 4.91 -4.35
CA TYR A 29 10.35 3.63 -3.69
C TYR A 29 11.17 2.50 -4.30
N THR A 30 11.44 2.54 -5.61
CA THR A 30 12.23 1.51 -6.29
C THR A 30 13.70 1.53 -5.84
N VAL A 31 14.17 2.67 -5.34
CA VAL A 31 15.50 2.83 -4.75
C VAL A 31 15.46 2.48 -3.27
N LEU A 32 14.51 3.06 -2.53
CA LEU A 32 14.48 2.93 -1.07
C LEU A 32 14.23 1.50 -0.59
N PHE A 33 13.31 0.78 -1.22
CA PHE A 33 12.98 -0.60 -0.83
C PHE A 33 14.02 -1.64 -1.27
N LYS A 34 15.08 -1.25 -2.00
CA LYS A 34 16.28 -2.11 -2.15
C LYS A 34 17.06 -2.24 -0.85
N ASN A 35 16.93 -1.28 0.07
CA ASN A 35 17.55 -1.37 1.38
C ASN A 35 16.74 -2.35 2.24
N LYS A 36 17.40 -3.43 2.66
CA LYS A 36 16.80 -4.42 3.55
C LYS A 36 16.31 -3.74 4.84
N ASN A 37 15.13 -4.14 5.31
CA ASN A 37 14.47 -3.59 6.49
C ASN A 37 14.08 -2.10 6.39
N TYR A 38 14.12 -1.49 5.20
CA TYR A 38 13.52 -0.17 4.99
C TYR A 38 12.01 -0.24 5.17
N SER A 39 11.45 0.76 5.86
CA SER A 39 10.04 0.86 6.20
C SER A 39 9.58 2.32 6.18
N MET A 40 8.37 2.53 5.66
CA MET A 40 7.62 3.78 5.73
C MET A 40 6.54 3.75 6.82
N LEU A 41 6.44 2.65 7.59
CA LEU A 41 5.47 2.53 8.66
C LEU A 41 5.84 3.46 9.81
N ASP A 42 4.85 4.15 10.36
CA ASP A 42 5.02 4.85 11.61
C ASP A 42 5.26 3.88 12.78
N THR A 43 5.68 4.44 13.91
CA THR A 43 6.01 3.67 15.11
C THR A 43 4.80 2.96 15.73
N THR A 44 3.59 3.48 15.54
CA THR A 44 2.35 2.89 16.05
C THR A 44 2.05 1.59 15.32
N LEU A 45 2.02 1.64 13.99
CA LEU A 45 1.73 0.49 13.17
C LEU A 45 2.84 -0.57 13.27
N LEU A 46 4.11 -0.15 13.29
CA LEU A 46 5.24 -1.04 13.49
C LEU A 46 5.16 -1.78 14.84
N SER A 47 4.79 -1.08 15.92
CA SER A 47 4.63 -1.68 17.25
C SER A 47 3.51 -2.73 17.28
N LEU A 48 2.41 -2.50 16.57
CA LEU A 48 1.32 -3.46 16.46
C LEU A 48 1.74 -4.70 15.65
N LEU A 49 2.39 -4.50 14.50
CA LEU A 49 2.84 -5.60 13.64
C LEU A 49 3.92 -6.45 14.31
N ASN A 50 4.80 -5.86 15.12
CA ASN A 50 5.82 -6.62 15.87
C ASN A 50 5.21 -7.55 16.94
N LYS A 51 3.98 -7.30 17.38
CA LYS A 51 3.24 -8.22 18.26
C LYS A 51 2.65 -9.40 17.49
N MET A 52 2.64 -9.32 16.15
CA MET A 52 2.15 -10.37 15.25
C MET A 52 3.35 -11.16 14.71
N SER A 53 3.28 -12.49 14.73
CA SER A 53 4.31 -13.35 14.11
C SER A 53 4.04 -13.48 12.61
N LEU A 54 4.56 -12.53 11.83
CA LEU A 54 4.33 -12.45 10.38
C LEU A 54 5.36 -13.19 9.52
N SER A 55 6.48 -13.62 10.10
CA SER A 55 7.49 -14.40 9.35
C SER A 55 6.90 -15.66 8.75
N GLY A 56 7.12 -15.86 7.44
CA GLY A 56 6.57 -16.99 6.68
C GLY A 56 5.05 -16.94 6.44
N ARG A 57 4.38 -15.82 6.78
CA ARG A 57 2.95 -15.60 6.48
C ARG A 57 2.77 -14.90 5.14
N THR A 58 1.53 -14.89 4.66
CA THR A 58 1.10 -14.10 3.51
C THR A 58 0.11 -13.02 3.97
N VAL A 59 0.40 -11.77 3.64
CA VAL A 59 -0.40 -10.59 4.03
C VAL A 59 -1.19 -10.10 2.82
N ALA A 60 -2.49 -9.85 3.02
CA ALA A 60 -3.32 -9.14 2.06
C ALA A 60 -3.55 -7.70 2.56
N GLN A 61 -3.15 -6.70 1.78
CA GLN A 61 -3.49 -5.30 2.07
C GLN A 61 -4.61 -4.84 1.13
N LEU A 62 -5.79 -4.58 1.68
CA LEU A 62 -6.89 -3.93 0.96
C LEU A 62 -6.67 -2.42 0.95
N CYS A 63 -7.04 -1.77 -0.16
CA CYS A 63 -6.81 -0.35 -0.42
C CYS A 63 -5.32 0.01 -0.31
N CYS A 64 -4.46 -0.72 -1.01
CA CYS A 64 -3.01 -0.63 -0.84
C CYS A 64 -2.38 0.66 -1.39
N ASN A 65 -3.12 1.45 -2.18
CA ASN A 65 -2.61 2.65 -2.84
C ASN A 65 -1.32 2.32 -3.62
N ASP A 66 -0.26 3.12 -3.46
CA ASP A 66 1.05 2.86 -4.07
C ASP A 66 1.88 1.76 -3.37
N GLY A 67 1.27 0.98 -2.47
CA GLY A 67 1.81 -0.26 -1.90
C GLY A 67 2.92 -0.06 -0.87
N ARG A 68 3.26 1.18 -0.50
CA ARG A 68 4.39 1.47 0.38
C ARG A 68 4.29 0.79 1.76
N GLU A 69 3.09 0.67 2.33
CA GLU A 69 2.90 -0.04 3.60
C GLU A 69 3.12 -1.55 3.44
N LEU A 70 2.53 -2.19 2.42
CA LEU A 70 2.77 -3.62 2.14
C LEU A 70 4.26 -3.91 1.90
N LEU A 71 4.92 -3.08 1.09
CA LEU A 71 6.36 -3.18 0.83
C LEU A 71 7.17 -3.07 2.13
N SER A 72 6.77 -2.18 3.03
CA SER A 72 7.42 -2.05 4.34
C SER A 72 7.23 -3.29 5.22
N ILE A 73 6.03 -3.88 5.21
CA ILE A 73 5.73 -5.11 5.96
C ILE A 73 6.59 -6.27 5.43
N VAL A 74 6.57 -6.54 4.13
CA VAL A 74 7.31 -7.68 3.55
C VAL A 74 8.83 -7.51 3.72
N ASN A 75 9.33 -6.27 3.60
CA ASN A 75 10.76 -5.97 3.72
C ASN A 75 11.28 -6.04 5.16
N THR A 76 10.41 -5.92 6.18
CA THR A 76 10.80 -5.94 7.61
C THR A 76 10.44 -7.23 8.35
N THR A 77 9.51 -8.03 7.84
CA THR A 77 8.95 -9.17 8.59
C THR A 77 9.23 -10.55 7.99
N SER A 78 9.86 -10.62 6.81
CA SER A 78 10.00 -11.88 6.03
C SER A 78 8.66 -12.51 5.61
N ALA A 79 7.58 -11.74 5.63
CA ALA A 79 6.29 -12.13 5.06
C ALA A 79 6.30 -11.99 3.53
N THR A 80 5.35 -12.65 2.87
CA THR A 80 4.95 -12.35 1.49
C THR A 80 3.68 -11.49 1.49
N GLY A 81 3.39 -10.80 0.39
CA GLY A 81 2.32 -9.81 0.35
C GLY A 81 1.60 -9.73 -0.99
N VAL A 82 0.28 -9.50 -0.94
CA VAL A 82 -0.53 -9.10 -2.09
C VAL A 82 -1.30 -7.83 -1.75
N GLY A 83 -1.16 -6.80 -2.58
CA GLY A 83 -1.89 -5.54 -2.47
C GLY A 83 -3.11 -5.56 -3.39
N PHE A 84 -4.22 -5.01 -2.90
CA PHE A 84 -5.44 -4.83 -3.66
C PHE A 84 -5.84 -3.37 -3.57
N ASP A 85 -6.11 -2.74 -4.70
CA ASP A 85 -6.71 -1.42 -4.75
C ASP A 85 -7.80 -1.39 -5.82
N ILE A 86 -8.78 -0.52 -5.63
CA ILE A 86 -9.83 -0.30 -6.61
C ILE A 86 -9.30 0.52 -7.79
N SER A 87 -8.29 1.35 -7.55
CA SER A 87 -7.76 2.28 -8.52
C SER A 87 -6.81 1.58 -9.47
N ASP A 88 -7.21 1.47 -10.73
CA ASP A 88 -6.35 0.97 -11.82
C ASP A 88 -5.06 1.78 -11.89
N GLU A 89 -5.15 3.09 -11.69
CA GLU A 89 -4.01 3.99 -11.76
C GLU A 89 -3.03 3.80 -10.60
N PHE A 90 -3.41 3.21 -9.46
CA PHE A 90 -2.45 2.84 -8.40
C PHE A 90 -1.79 1.49 -8.63
N ILE A 91 -2.45 0.57 -9.35
CA ILE A 91 -2.00 -0.80 -9.58
C ILE A 91 -1.18 -0.95 -10.88
N ALA A 92 -1.53 -0.21 -11.93
CA ALA A 92 -0.90 -0.24 -13.25
C ALA A 92 0.51 0.39 -13.26
#